data_AF-A0A1G0NHG7-F1
#
_entry.id   AF-A0A1G0NHG7-F1
#
_cell.length_a   1.000
_cell.length_b   1.000
_cell.length_c   1.000
_cell.angle_alpha   90.00
_cell.angle_beta   90.00
_cell.angle_gamma   90.00
#
_symmetry.space_group_name_H-M   'P 1'
#
loop_
_entity.id
_entity.type
_entity.pdbx_description
1 polymer ?
#
loop_
_entity_poly.entity_id
_entity_poly.type
_entity_poly.pdbx_seq_one_letter_code
_entity_poly.pdbx_strand_id
1 'polypeptide(L)'
;MTQLTADIHQATPLHPAALWAIRAAFTSEQVDCTTAVVLKILDNKCKMLPGEKLAVMAIYDVVRHFAAPLFDGTVHAAISTARLQPEPTALEAIHPLRVYAEAAIPKPVMKHYKAFLRDGLFG
;
A
#
# COMPACT_ATOMS: atom_id res chain seq x y z
N MET A 1 48.99 -6.70 3.33
CA MET A 1 48.43 -5.88 2.24
C MET A 1 47.03 -6.38 1.98
N THR A 2 46.06 -5.49 2.20
CA THR A 2 44.61 -5.72 2.26
C THR A 2 44.05 -5.98 0.86
N GLN A 3 43.26 -7.05 0.68
CA GLN A 3 42.37 -7.17 -0.47
C GLN A 3 40.93 -7.11 0.01
N LEU A 4 40.35 -5.96 -0.29
CA LEU A 4 38.95 -5.60 -0.20
C LEU A 4 38.29 -6.04 -1.52
N THR A 5 37.38 -7.01 -1.51
CA THR A 5 36.50 -7.29 -2.66
C THR A 5 35.07 -7.44 -2.19
N ALA A 6 34.39 -6.29 -2.21
CA ALA A 6 32.98 -6.05 -2.49
C ALA A 6 32.00 -7.21 -2.24
N ASP A 7 31.28 -7.10 -1.12
CA ASP A 7 29.91 -7.63 -1.01
C ASP A 7 29.02 -6.90 -2.03
N ILE A 8 28.71 -7.57 -3.14
CA ILE A 8 27.65 -7.15 -4.05
C ILE A 8 26.34 -7.36 -3.29
N HIS A 9 25.82 -6.30 -2.67
CA HIS A 9 24.45 -6.27 -2.15
C HIS A 9 23.49 -6.60 -3.30
N GLN A 10 22.92 -7.81 -3.28
CA GLN A 10 21.83 -8.19 -4.16
C GLN A 10 20.63 -7.28 -3.86
N ALA A 11 20.40 -6.28 -4.69
CA ALA A 11 19.16 -5.52 -4.65
C ALA A 11 18.01 -6.49 -4.88
N THR A 12 17.11 -6.61 -3.90
CA THR A 12 15.90 -7.44 -4.06
C THR A 12 15.12 -6.94 -5.27
N PRO A 13 14.77 -7.80 -6.24
CA PRO A 13 14.05 -7.36 -7.43
C PRO A 13 12.72 -6.72 -7.02
N LEU A 14 12.44 -5.55 -7.59
CA LEU A 14 11.22 -4.80 -7.32
C LEU A 14 10.01 -5.64 -7.75
N HIS A 15 8.99 -5.71 -6.89
CA HIS A 15 7.78 -6.48 -7.18
C HIS A 15 7.13 -6.01 -8.51
N PRO A 16 6.63 -6.90 -9.38
CA PRO A 16 6.04 -6.52 -10.67
C PRO A 16 4.95 -5.45 -10.58
N ALA A 17 4.10 -5.52 -9.55
CA ALA A 17 3.08 -4.51 -9.28
C ALA A 17 3.64 -3.12 -8.95
N ALA A 18 4.80 -3.02 -8.29
CA ALA A 18 5.47 -1.74 -8.06
C ALA A 18 6.06 -1.17 -9.36
N LEU A 19 6.65 -2.02 -10.22
CA LEU A 19 7.11 -1.60 -11.55
C LEU A 19 5.96 -1.06 -12.41
N TRP A 20 4.80 -1.71 -12.34
CA TRP A 20 3.59 -1.20 -12.98
C TRP A 20 3.15 0.14 -12.38
N ALA A 21 3.09 0.25 -11.04
CA ALA A 21 2.64 1.45 -10.35
C ALA A 21 3.47 2.70 -10.68
N ILE A 22 4.78 2.55 -10.88
CA ILE A 22 5.67 3.66 -11.28
C ILE A 22 5.23 4.31 -12.59
N ARG A 23 4.68 3.53 -13.52
CA ARG A 23 4.23 4.00 -14.84
C ARG A 23 2.75 4.34 -14.88
N ALA A 24 1.99 3.85 -13.91
CA ALA A 24 0.56 4.08 -13.82
C ALA A 24 0.29 5.52 -13.35
N ALA A 25 -0.55 6.24 -14.06
CA ALA A 25 -0.96 7.60 -13.70
C ALA A 25 -2.06 7.55 -12.62
N PHE A 26 -1.67 7.37 -11.36
CA PHE A 26 -2.61 7.37 -10.24
C PHE A 26 -3.24 8.75 -10.04
N THR A 27 -4.56 8.80 -9.92
CA THR A 27 -5.26 9.97 -9.40
C THR A 27 -5.16 10.02 -7.87
N SER A 28 -5.37 11.19 -7.28
CA SER A 28 -5.35 11.35 -5.81
C SER A 28 -6.37 10.45 -5.11
N GLU A 29 -7.56 10.27 -5.69
CA GLU A 29 -8.59 9.35 -5.17
C GLU A 29 -8.14 7.89 -5.22
N GLN A 30 -7.36 7.49 -6.24
CA GLN A 30 -6.81 6.14 -6.34
C GLN A 30 -5.73 5.91 -5.27
N VAL A 31 -4.93 6.93 -4.93
CA VAL A 31 -3.96 6.86 -3.82
C VAL A 31 -4.67 6.66 -2.48
N ASP A 32 -5.77 7.38 -2.23
CA ASP A 32 -6.62 7.14 -1.05
C ASP A 32 -7.19 5.73 -1.03
N CYS A 33 -7.68 5.23 -2.18
CA CYS A 33 -8.17 3.86 -2.27
C CYS A 33 -7.06 2.83 -1.99
N THR A 34 -5.84 3.04 -2.49
CA THR A 34 -4.70 2.18 -2.19
C THR A 34 -4.41 2.16 -0.69
N THR A 35 -4.35 3.34 -0.06
CA THR A 35 -4.12 3.49 1.38
C THR A 35 -5.22 2.79 2.19
N ALA A 36 -6.48 2.95 1.81
CA ALA A 36 -7.60 2.27 2.45
C ALA A 36 -7.51 0.73 2.36
N VAL A 37 -7.06 0.18 1.23
CA VAL A 37 -6.86 -1.27 1.10
C VAL A 37 -5.71 -1.74 1.99
N VAL A 38 -4.61 -0.99 2.09
CA VAL A 38 -3.50 -1.30 3.02
C VAL A 38 -3.99 -1.31 4.47
N LEU A 39 -4.78 -0.33 4.90
CA LEU A 39 -5.39 -0.31 6.23
C LEU A 39 -6.26 -1.56 6.48
N LYS A 40 -7.05 -2.00 5.48
CA LYS A 40 -7.82 -3.26 5.58
C LYS A 40 -6.93 -4.51 5.66
N ILE A 41 -5.77 -4.52 5.02
CA ILE A 41 -4.83 -5.63 5.09
C ILE A 41 -4.25 -5.72 6.49
N LEU A 42 -3.80 -4.59 7.04
CA LEU A 42 -3.19 -4.50 8.38
C LEU A 42 -4.21 -4.78 9.50
N ASP A 43 -5.47 -4.36 9.36
CA ASP A 43 -6.56 -4.71 10.31
C ASP A 43 -7.15 -6.12 10.06
N ASN A 44 -6.51 -6.95 9.23
CA ASN A 44 -6.96 -8.31 8.90
C ASN A 44 -8.43 -8.41 8.41
N LYS A 45 -8.93 -7.36 7.74
CA LYS A 45 -10.30 -7.31 7.15
C LYS A 45 -10.30 -7.51 5.63
N CYS A 46 -9.14 -7.64 5.02
CA CYS A 46 -9.00 -7.85 3.57
C CYS A 46 -9.05 -9.33 3.19
N LYS A 47 -9.97 -9.69 2.28
CA LYS A 47 -10.20 -11.07 1.79
C LYS A 47 -9.39 -11.44 0.54
N MET A 48 -8.49 -10.56 0.08
CA MET A 48 -7.60 -10.82 -1.05
C MET A 48 -6.64 -11.99 -0.74
N LEU A 49 -6.21 -12.70 -1.77
CA LEU A 49 -5.21 -13.76 -1.67
C LEU A 49 -3.86 -13.17 -1.22
N PRO A 50 -2.96 -13.97 -0.61
CA PRO A 50 -1.65 -13.47 -0.15
C PRO A 50 -0.86 -12.73 -1.23
N GLY A 51 -0.78 -13.26 -2.45
CA GLY A 51 -0.09 -12.61 -3.56
C GLY A 51 -0.71 -11.26 -3.97
N GLU A 52 -2.03 -11.15 -3.93
CA GLU A 52 -2.72 -9.89 -4.23
C GLU A 52 -2.50 -8.84 -3.12
N LYS A 53 -2.45 -9.27 -1.86
CA LYS A 53 -2.09 -8.39 -0.73
C LYS A 53 -0.67 -7.85 -0.88
N LEU A 54 0.28 -8.71 -1.26
CA LEU A 54 1.67 -8.31 -1.54
C LEU A 54 1.74 -7.32 -2.70
N ALA A 55 0.98 -7.55 -3.77
CA ALA A 55 0.91 -6.63 -4.91
C ALA A 55 0.43 -5.24 -4.50
N VAL A 56 -0.64 -5.14 -3.71
CA VAL A 56 -1.14 -3.83 -3.22
C VAL A 56 -0.15 -3.16 -2.27
N MET A 57 0.52 -3.91 -1.40
CA MET A 57 1.57 -3.35 -0.53
C MET A 57 2.72 -2.75 -1.35
N ALA A 58 3.14 -3.44 -2.41
CA ALA A 58 4.18 -2.94 -3.30
C ALA A 58 3.74 -1.69 -4.09
N ILE A 59 2.46 -1.64 -4.53
CA ILE A 59 1.89 -0.43 -5.15
C ILE A 59 1.88 0.73 -4.15
N TYR A 60 1.45 0.48 -2.91
CA TYR A 60 1.40 1.50 -1.87
C TYR A 60 2.77 2.12 -1.61
N ASP A 61 3.84 1.31 -1.58
CA ASP A 61 5.20 1.82 -1.38
C ASP A 61 5.63 2.82 -2.47
N VAL A 62 5.08 2.71 -3.68
CA VAL A 62 5.32 3.65 -4.78
C VAL A 62 4.48 4.92 -4.61
N VAL A 63 3.18 4.78 -4.30
CA VAL A 63 2.21 5.89 -4.40
C VAL A 63 1.98 6.66 -3.10
N ARG A 64 2.43 6.16 -1.95
CA ARG A 64 2.24 6.77 -0.61
C ARG A 64 2.82 8.19 -0.46
N HIS A 65 3.63 8.64 -1.42
CA HIS A 65 4.22 9.98 -1.44
C HIS A 65 3.46 10.97 -2.32
N PHE A 66 2.44 10.50 -3.05
CA PHE A 66 1.62 11.34 -3.91
C PHE A 66 0.57 12.07 -3.08
N ALA A 67 0.12 13.23 -3.57
CA ALA A 67 -0.91 14.00 -2.89
C ALA A 67 -2.24 13.22 -2.84
N ALA A 68 -2.82 13.10 -1.65
CA ALA A 68 -4.08 12.42 -1.40
C ALA A 68 -4.92 13.27 -0.43
N PRO A 69 -6.23 13.45 -0.68
CA PRO A 69 -7.07 14.35 0.12
C PRO A 69 -7.50 13.78 1.47
N LEU A 70 -7.60 12.45 1.63
CA LEU A 70 -8.15 11.86 2.87
C LEU A 70 -7.08 11.50 3.91
N PHE A 71 -5.87 11.17 3.48
CA PHE A 71 -4.81 10.68 4.36
C PHE A 71 -3.56 11.55 4.28
N ASP A 72 -3.04 11.93 5.44
CA ASP A 72 -1.83 12.72 5.56
C ASP A 72 -0.64 11.86 6.04
N GLY A 73 0.49 12.52 6.31
CA GLY A 73 1.70 11.86 6.79
C GLY A 73 1.53 11.07 8.09
N THR A 74 0.55 11.40 8.95
CA THR A 74 0.32 10.69 10.21
C THR A 74 -0.24 9.29 9.97
N VAL A 75 -1.15 9.15 8.99
CA VAL A 75 -1.69 7.85 8.58
C VAL A 75 -0.58 6.99 7.97
N HIS A 76 0.26 7.57 7.12
CA HIS A 76 1.38 6.84 6.53
C HIS A 76 2.44 6.43 7.57
N ALA A 77 2.64 7.23 8.63
CA ALA A 77 3.48 6.87 9.76
C ALA A 77 2.89 5.69 10.56
N ALA A 78 1.59 5.71 10.85
CA ALA A 78 0.90 4.61 11.53
C ALA A 78 1.00 3.29 10.73
N ILE A 79 0.79 3.34 9.41
CA ILE A 79 0.99 2.20 8.50
C ILE A 79 2.44 1.70 8.56
N SER A 80 3.42 2.61 8.56
CA SER A 80 4.84 2.25 8.65
C SER A 80 5.15 1.53 9.96
N THR A 81 4.66 2.05 11.09
CA THR A 81 4.84 1.44 12.41
C THR A 81 4.20 0.05 12.45
N ALA A 82 2.95 -0.09 12.04
CA ALA A 82 2.25 -1.39 12.04
C ALA A 82 2.90 -2.44 11.14
N ARG A 83 3.61 -2.02 10.07
CA ARG A 83 4.37 -2.94 9.20
C ARG A 83 5.70 -3.39 9.79
N LEU A 84 6.44 -2.47 10.43
CA LEU A 84 7.76 -2.75 10.98
C LEU A 84 7.71 -3.42 12.35
N GLN A 85 6.70 -3.05 13.15
CA GLN A 85 6.49 -3.50 14.53
C GLN A 85 4.99 -3.79 14.72
N PRO A 86 4.50 -4.96 14.27
CA PRO A 86 3.08 -5.34 14.33
C PRO A 86 2.64 -5.75 15.75
N GLU A 87 3.03 -4.96 16.75
CA GLU A 87 2.60 -5.14 18.14
C GLU A 87 1.12 -4.77 18.29
N PRO A 88 0.42 -5.32 19.31
CA PRO A 88 -1.02 -5.12 19.48
C PRO A 88 -1.46 -3.65 19.42
N THR A 89 -0.73 -2.75 20.07
CA THR A 89 -1.04 -1.30 20.10
C THR A 89 -0.94 -0.64 18.72
N ALA A 90 0.05 -1.03 17.91
CA ALA A 90 0.20 -0.52 16.55
C ALA A 90 -0.93 -0.99 15.63
N LEU A 91 -1.34 -2.26 15.76
CA LEU A 91 -2.46 -2.83 15.01
C LEU A 91 -3.81 -2.24 15.45
N GLU A 92 -4.01 -2.03 16.75
CA GLU A 92 -5.20 -1.36 17.30
C GLU A 92 -5.37 0.06 16.73
N ALA A 93 -4.26 0.79 16.53
CA ALA A 93 -4.28 2.12 15.93
C ALA A 93 -4.71 2.11 14.44
N ILE A 94 -4.54 1.01 13.72
CA ILE A 94 -4.99 0.87 12.31
C ILE A 94 -6.52 0.79 12.23
N HIS A 95 -7.17 0.17 13.21
CA HIS A 95 -8.60 -0.07 13.18
C HIS A 95 -9.45 1.20 12.95
N PRO A 96 -9.31 2.29 13.74
CA PRO A 96 -10.09 3.51 13.52
C PRO A 96 -9.79 4.16 12.17
N LEU A 97 -8.54 4.09 11.69
CA LEU A 97 -8.15 4.62 10.38
C LEU A 97 -8.86 3.87 9.24
N ARG A 98 -8.93 2.53 9.32
CA ARG A 98 -9.69 1.72 8.37
C ARG A 98 -11.19 2.07 8.42
N VAL A 99 -11.78 2.19 9.61
CA VAL A 99 -13.19 2.55 9.76
C VAL A 99 -13.49 3.90 9.10
N TYR A 100 -12.65 4.90 9.35
CA TYR A 100 -12.75 6.21 8.70
C TYR A 100 -12.66 6.08 7.17
N ALA A 101 -11.69 5.34 6.65
CA ALA A 101 -11.54 5.11 5.22
C ALA A 101 -12.79 4.51 4.56
N GLU A 102 -13.41 3.53 5.21
CA GLU A 102 -14.64 2.87 4.71
C GLU A 102 -15.86 3.79 4.73
N ALA A 103 -15.91 4.74 5.66
CA ALA A 103 -16.97 5.74 5.73
C ALA A 103 -16.75 6.88 4.71
N ALA A 104 -15.50 7.31 4.53
CA ALA A 104 -15.15 8.46 3.70
C ALA A 104 -15.12 8.14 2.20
N ILE A 105 -14.67 6.93 1.80
CA ILE A 105 -14.53 6.57 0.38
C ILE A 105 -15.85 6.00 -0.17
N PRO A 106 -16.50 6.66 -1.13
CA PRO A 106 -17.76 6.16 -1.69
C PRO A 106 -17.58 4.82 -2.41
N LYS A 107 -18.58 3.94 -2.29
CA LYS A 107 -18.59 2.64 -2.97
C LYS A 107 -18.33 2.71 -4.49
N PRO A 108 -18.88 3.69 -5.25
CA PRO A 108 -18.57 3.83 -6.67
C PRO A 108 -17.08 4.12 -6.94
N VAL A 109 -16.43 4.96 -6.12
CA VAL A 109 -15.00 5.29 -6.25
C VAL A 109 -14.15 4.03 -6.05
N MET A 110 -14.40 3.30 -4.97
CA MET A 110 -13.71 2.03 -4.70
C MET A 110 -13.97 0.97 -5.80
N LYS A 111 -15.17 0.95 -6.40
CA LYS A 111 -15.48 0.07 -7.54
C LYS A 111 -14.64 0.41 -8.77
N HIS A 112 -14.53 1.69 -9.14
CA HIS A 112 -13.68 2.13 -10.25
C HIS A 112 -12.21 1.84 -9.99
N TYR A 113 -11.72 2.10 -8.78
CA TYR A 113 -10.36 1.75 -8.39
C TYR A 113 -10.05 0.25 -8.55
N LYS A 114 -10.98 -0.63 -8.15
CA LYS A 114 -10.84 -2.08 -8.35
C LYS A 114 -10.87 -2.50 -9.82
N ALA A 115 -11.52 -1.73 -10.70
CA ALA A 115 -11.45 -1.94 -12.14
C ALA A 115 -10.04 -1.60 -12.63
N PHE A 116 -9.57 -0.39 -12.30
CA PHE A 116 -8.23 0.10 -12.63
C PHE A 116 -7.11 -0.87 -12.20
N LEU A 117 -7.13 -1.40 -10.98
CA LEU A 117 -6.14 -2.40 -10.54
C LEU A 117 -6.20 -3.69 -11.36
N ARG A 118 -7.39 -4.16 -11.71
CA ARG A 118 -7.55 -5.41 -12.46
C ARG A 118 -6.99 -5.27 -13.86
N ASP A 119 -7.34 -4.17 -14.53
CA ASP A 119 -6.90 -3.89 -15.89
C ASP A 119 -5.38 -3.67 -15.93
N GLY A 120 -4.80 -3.06 -14.89
CA GLY A 120 -3.36 -2.82 -14.82
C GLY A 120 -2.50 -4.01 -14.39
N LEU A 121 -3.01 -4.90 -13.55
CA LEU A 121 -2.25 -6.04 -13.00
C LEU A 121 -2.50 -7.36 -13.73
N PHE A 122 -3.65 -7.52 -14.36
CA PHE A 122 -4.09 -8.77 -14.98
C PHE A 122 -4.64 -8.61 -16.40
N GLY A 123 -4.76 -7.37 -16.88
CA GLY A 123 -5.18 -7.05 -18.25
C GLY A 123 -4.03 -7.04 -19.25
#